data_AF-A0A968VWV6-F1
#
_entry.id   AF-A0A968VWV6-F1
#
_cell.length_a   1.000
_cell.length_b   1.000
_cell.length_c   1.000
_cell.angle_alpha   90.00
_cell.angle_beta   90.00
_cell.angle_gamma   90.00
#
_symmetry.space_group_name_H-M   'P 1'
#
loop_
_entity.id
_entity.type
_entity.pdbx_description
1 polymer ?
#
loop_
_entity_poly.entity_id
_entity_poly.type
_entity_poly.pdbx_seq_one_letter_code
_entity_poly.pdbx_strand_id
1 'polypeptide(L)'
;MKRTILLGLLAFLLPYKPACSQSNISVRETATNVLNKGLGEIDLGYYPGTLLLHAMSELALSTGSDSLLASTIEYYKQFTTGEIQGHGSFISYRAGGSGVPFLVYNKKEKQLISQSRETAKLMFEEQKRSSEGILVPPWVDQEADQVFIDVAFAVTPHFCMPDWQKKTLNT
;
A
#
# COMPACT_ATOMS: atom_id res chain seq x y z
N MET A 1 -10.87 -44.39 -65.56
CA MET A 1 -10.97 -45.02 -64.23
C MET A 1 -10.05 -44.26 -63.27
N LYS A 2 -10.60 -43.75 -62.15
CA LYS A 2 -9.93 -43.08 -60.99
C LYS A 2 -9.32 -41.68 -61.24
N ARG A 3 -9.29 -40.73 -60.30
CA ARG A 3 -10.17 -40.21 -59.23
C ARG A 3 -9.34 -39.09 -58.58
N THR A 4 -9.93 -37.92 -58.34
CA THR A 4 -9.52 -36.92 -57.29
C THR A 4 -8.19 -36.20 -57.58
N ILE A 5 -8.07 -34.87 -57.54
CA ILE A 5 -8.15 -33.98 -56.36
C ILE A 5 -8.60 -32.59 -56.82
N LEU A 6 -9.83 -32.22 -56.45
CA LEU A 6 -10.33 -30.85 -56.47
C LEU A 6 -10.44 -30.43 -55.00
N LEU A 7 -9.40 -29.83 -54.45
CA LEU A 7 -9.44 -29.28 -53.09
C LEU A 7 -8.34 -28.24 -52.94
N GLY A 8 -8.74 -27.02 -52.61
CA GLY A 8 -7.84 -26.04 -52.00
C GLY A 8 -7.75 -24.70 -52.73
N LEU A 9 -8.85 -23.98 -52.84
CA LEU A 9 -8.82 -22.50 -52.99
C LEU A 9 -10.18 -21.91 -52.61
N LEU A 10 -10.66 -22.24 -51.41
CA LEU A 10 -11.85 -21.62 -50.82
C LEU A 10 -11.64 -21.38 -49.31
N ALA A 11 -10.49 -20.80 -48.94
CA ALA A 11 -10.15 -20.51 -47.55
C ALA A 11 -9.67 -19.06 -47.32
N PHE A 12 -10.10 -18.12 -48.17
CA PHE A 12 -9.74 -16.69 -48.05
C PHE A 12 -10.95 -15.74 -47.92
N LEU A 13 -12.07 -16.25 -47.40
CA LEU A 13 -13.22 -15.43 -46.97
C LEU A 13 -13.54 -15.65 -45.49
N LEU A 14 -12.52 -15.91 -44.67
CA LEU A 14 -12.69 -15.73 -43.23
C LEU A 14 -12.78 -14.21 -42.99
N PRO A 15 -13.84 -13.69 -42.35
CA PRO A 15 -13.84 -12.31 -41.93
C PRO A 15 -12.63 -12.12 -41.03
N TYR A 16 -11.71 -11.25 -41.46
CA TYR A 16 -10.65 -10.74 -40.62
C TYR A 16 -11.33 -10.17 -39.38
N LYS A 17 -11.29 -10.90 -38.25
CA LYS A 17 -11.65 -10.32 -36.97
C LYS A 17 -10.66 -9.17 -36.80
N PRO A 18 -11.10 -7.90 -36.81
CA PRO A 18 -10.18 -6.82 -36.51
C PRO A 18 -9.52 -7.17 -35.18
N ALA A 19 -8.19 -7.03 -35.14
CA ALA A 19 -7.41 -7.20 -33.93
C ALA A 19 -8.18 -6.58 -32.78
N CYS A 20 -8.42 -7.37 -31.72
CA CYS A 20 -9.11 -6.95 -30.50
C CYS A 20 -8.70 -5.51 -30.22
N SER A 21 -9.62 -4.56 -30.38
CA SER A 21 -9.28 -3.16 -30.14
C SER A 21 -8.80 -3.12 -28.70
N GLN A 22 -7.53 -2.81 -28.47
CA GLN A 22 -7.07 -2.48 -27.14
C GLN A 22 -7.91 -1.30 -26.71
N SER A 23 -8.93 -1.56 -25.90
CA SER A 23 -9.63 -0.50 -25.20
C SER A 23 -8.55 0.22 -24.40
N ASN A 24 -8.44 1.53 -24.57
CA ASN A 24 -7.58 2.33 -23.70
C ASN A 24 -8.19 2.25 -22.30
N ILE A 25 -7.79 1.23 -21.53
CA ILE A 25 -8.24 1.07 -20.15
C ILE A 25 -7.63 2.21 -19.35
N SER A 26 -8.51 3.02 -18.74
CA SER A 26 -8.07 4.09 -17.87
C SER A 26 -7.40 3.51 -16.63
N VAL A 27 -6.12 3.87 -16.42
CA VAL A 27 -5.37 3.52 -15.21
C VAL A 27 -6.10 4.03 -13.97
N ARG A 28 -6.67 5.25 -14.05
CA ARG A 28 -7.44 5.85 -12.96
C ARG A 28 -8.69 5.05 -12.64
N GLU A 29 -9.46 4.68 -13.66
CA GLU A 29 -10.68 3.89 -13.47
C GLU A 29 -10.35 2.51 -12.88
N THR A 30 -9.28 1.88 -13.36
CA THR A 30 -8.80 0.61 -12.83
C THR A 30 -8.40 0.75 -11.35
N ALA A 31 -7.64 1.78 -11.00
CA ALA A 31 -7.24 2.04 -9.62
C ALA A 31 -8.45 2.29 -8.71
N THR A 32 -9.43 3.07 -9.16
CA THR A 32 -10.68 3.31 -8.42
C THR A 32 -11.49 2.02 -8.23
N ASN A 33 -11.60 1.19 -9.26
CA ASN A 33 -12.34 -0.07 -9.18
C ASN A 33 -11.66 -1.07 -8.22
N VAL A 34 -10.33 -1.20 -8.29
CA VAL A 34 -9.55 -2.03 -7.38
C VAL A 34 -9.65 -1.52 -5.94
N LEU A 35 -9.57 -0.20 -5.74
CA LEU A 35 -9.75 0.41 -4.43
C LEU A 35 -11.12 0.08 -3.83
N ASN A 36 -12.20 0.35 -4.57
CA ASN A 36 -13.56 0.13 -4.10
C ASN A 36 -13.81 -1.33 -3.75
N LYS A 37 -13.30 -2.26 -4.57
CA LYS A 37 -13.36 -3.69 -4.28
C LYS A 37 -12.57 -4.03 -3.01
N GLY A 38 -11.34 -3.54 -2.91
CA GLY A 38 -10.46 -3.80 -1.77
C GLY A 38 -11.04 -3.33 -0.45
N LEU A 39 -11.66 -2.14 -0.41
CA LEU A 39 -12.28 -1.58 0.80
C LEU A 39 -13.44 -2.44 1.34
N GLY A 40 -14.07 -3.27 0.50
CA GLY A 40 -15.13 -4.18 0.90
C GLY A 40 -14.69 -5.61 1.23
N GLU A 41 -13.45 -5.99 0.89
CA GLU A 41 -13.01 -7.39 0.94
C GLU A 41 -11.76 -7.64 1.80
N ILE A 42 -10.89 -6.63 1.96
CA ILE A 42 -9.58 -6.80 2.60
C ILE A 42 -9.66 -6.39 4.07
N ASP A 43 -8.97 -7.14 4.92
CA ASP A 43 -8.68 -6.73 6.29
C ASP A 43 -7.77 -5.50 6.30
N LEU A 44 -8.36 -4.34 6.61
CA LEU A 44 -7.66 -3.06 6.67
C LEU A 44 -6.61 -3.01 7.78
N GLY A 45 -6.74 -3.82 8.83
CA GLY A 45 -5.79 -3.90 9.94
C GLY A 45 -4.50 -4.65 9.61
N TYR A 46 -4.50 -5.44 8.53
CA TYR A 46 -3.35 -6.22 8.11
C TYR A 46 -2.53 -5.54 7.01
N TYR A 47 -1.34 -6.09 6.71
CA TYR A 47 -0.40 -5.50 5.76
C TYR A 47 -1.04 -5.12 4.40
N PRO A 48 -1.77 -6.02 3.70
CA PRO A 48 -2.42 -5.66 2.43
C PRO A 48 -3.44 -4.52 2.57
N GLY A 49 -4.13 -4.44 3.71
CA GLY A 49 -5.04 -3.35 4.03
C GLY A 49 -4.33 -2.01 4.16
N THR A 50 -3.22 -1.98 4.89
CA THR A 50 -2.41 -0.75 5.02
C THR A 50 -1.81 -0.30 3.68
N LEU A 51 -1.45 -1.25 2.80
CA LEU A 51 -1.02 -0.96 1.42
C LEU A 51 -2.16 -0.35 0.59
N LEU A 52 -3.37 -0.90 0.71
CA LEU A 52 -4.56 -0.36 0.03
C LEU A 52 -4.82 1.09 0.45
N LEU A 53 -4.72 1.39 1.74
CA LEU A 53 -4.90 2.76 2.25
C LEU A 53 -3.77 3.71 1.81
N HIS A 54 -2.52 3.22 1.71
CA HIS A 54 -1.43 3.99 1.10
C HIS A 54 -1.75 4.32 -0.37
N ALA A 55 -2.17 3.32 -1.15
CA ALA A 55 -2.55 3.53 -2.54
C ALA A 55 -3.76 4.49 -2.68
N MET A 56 -4.71 4.42 -1.74
CA MET A 56 -5.82 5.38 -1.64
C MET A 56 -5.32 6.81 -1.42
N SER A 57 -4.30 6.99 -0.57
CA SER A 57 -3.64 8.29 -0.36
C SER A 57 -3.01 8.81 -1.65
N GLU A 58 -2.23 7.99 -2.35
CA GLU A 58 -1.64 8.36 -3.64
C GLU A 58 -2.69 8.69 -4.70
N LEU A 59 -3.76 7.91 -4.77
CA LEU A 59 -4.88 8.16 -5.69
C LEU A 59 -5.57 9.49 -5.39
N ALA A 60 -5.81 9.80 -4.11
CA ALA A 60 -6.40 11.06 -3.70
C ALA A 60 -5.54 12.26 -4.13
N LEU A 61 -4.23 12.19 -3.91
CA LEU A 61 -3.32 13.28 -4.28
C LEU A 61 -3.15 13.42 -5.80
N SER A 62 -2.99 12.31 -6.52
CA SER A 62 -2.78 12.32 -7.98
C SER A 62 -4.04 12.76 -8.76
N THR A 63 -5.23 12.58 -8.18
CA THR A 63 -6.50 13.01 -8.78
C THR A 63 -6.94 14.38 -8.30
N GLY A 64 -6.35 14.92 -7.23
CA GLY A 64 -6.82 16.13 -6.56
C GLY A 64 -8.21 15.97 -5.94
N SER A 65 -8.57 14.75 -5.52
CA SER A 65 -9.91 14.47 -4.98
C SER A 65 -9.95 14.72 -3.47
N ASP A 66 -10.54 15.86 -3.08
CA ASP A 66 -10.72 16.22 -1.66
C ASP A 66 -11.62 15.24 -0.92
N SER A 67 -12.66 14.70 -1.58
CA SER A 67 -13.55 13.71 -0.98
C SER A 67 -12.84 12.39 -0.72
N LEU A 68 -12.00 11.92 -1.66
CA LEU A 68 -11.21 10.72 -1.46
C LEU A 68 -10.19 10.92 -0.35
N LEU A 69 -9.50 12.07 -0.34
CA LEU A 69 -8.55 12.42 0.72
C LEU A 69 -9.22 12.43 2.10
N ALA A 70 -10.39 13.05 2.24
CA ALA A 70 -11.14 13.08 3.48
C ALA A 70 -11.53 11.67 3.95
N SER A 71 -11.98 10.80 3.03
CA SER A 71 -12.29 9.41 3.34
C SER A 71 -11.04 8.63 3.77
N THR A 72 -9.89 8.82 3.12
CA THR A 72 -8.63 8.19 3.51
C THR A 72 -8.20 8.59 4.92
N ILE A 73 -8.31 9.89 5.24
CA ILE A 73 -8.01 10.42 6.56
C ILE A 73 -8.92 9.80 7.62
N GLU A 74 -10.21 9.61 7.31
CA GLU A 74 -11.15 8.99 8.24
C GLU A 74 -10.77 7.54 8.53
N TYR A 75 -10.37 6.77 7.52
CA TYR A 75 -9.83 5.43 7.75
C TYR A 75 -8.60 5.44 8.66
N TYR A 76 -7.67 6.40 8.51
CA TYR A 76 -6.53 6.49 9.41
C TYR A 76 -6.91 6.82 10.85
N LYS A 77 -7.95 7.63 11.07
CA LYS A 77 -8.46 7.92 12.42
C LYS A 77 -9.02 6.68 13.10
N GLN A 78 -9.65 5.78 12.34
CA GLN A 78 -10.22 4.54 12.87
C GLN A 78 -9.16 3.62 13.51
N PHE A 79 -7.89 3.70 13.09
CA PHE A 79 -6.80 3.01 13.79
C PHE A 79 -6.51 3.61 15.18
N THR A 80 -6.62 4.93 15.31
CA THR A 80 -6.42 5.63 16.58
C THR A 80 -7.57 5.38 17.54
N THR A 81 -8.81 5.28 17.04
CA THR A 81 -9.98 4.94 17.86
C THR A 81 -10.08 3.45 18.18
N GLY A 82 -9.34 2.60 17.47
CA GLY A 82 -9.36 1.14 17.63
C GLY A 82 -10.50 0.45 16.89
N GLU A 83 -11.27 1.19 16.08
CA GLU A 83 -12.28 0.64 15.15
C GLU A 83 -11.63 -0.28 14.11
N ILE A 84 -10.45 0.10 13.61
CA ILE A 84 -9.57 -0.80 12.86
C ILE A 84 -8.42 -1.21 13.77
N GLN A 85 -8.35 -2.50 14.08
CA GLN A 85 -7.26 -3.04 14.90
C GLN A 85 -6.11 -3.47 14.01
N GLY A 86 -5.04 -2.66 13.97
CA GLY A 86 -3.86 -3.03 13.21
C GLY A 86 -3.09 -4.19 13.85
N HIS A 87 -2.67 -5.15 13.03
CA HIS A 87 -1.97 -6.35 13.48
C HIS A 87 -0.97 -6.86 12.43
N GLY A 88 -0.09 -7.78 12.84
CA GLY A 88 0.92 -8.39 11.97
C GLY A 88 2.35 -8.06 12.39
N SER A 89 3.23 -7.92 11.40
CA SER A 89 4.69 -7.92 11.60
C SER A 89 5.26 -6.66 12.26
N PHE A 90 4.65 -5.49 12.05
CA PHE A 90 5.20 -4.21 12.52
C PHE A 90 4.16 -3.37 13.24
N ILE A 91 4.61 -2.67 14.28
CA ILE A 91 3.77 -1.73 15.05
C ILE A 91 3.18 -0.63 14.15
N SER A 92 3.82 -0.25 13.04
CA SER A 92 3.26 0.73 12.10
C SER A 92 1.89 0.36 11.55
N TYR A 93 1.55 -0.93 11.48
CA TYR A 93 0.23 -1.38 11.03
C TYR A 93 -0.88 -0.95 11.99
N ARG A 94 -0.57 -0.78 13.29
CA ARG A 94 -1.48 -0.24 14.31
C ARG A 94 -1.91 1.21 14.07
N ALA A 95 -1.26 1.89 13.13
CA ALA A 95 -1.58 3.26 12.77
C ALA A 95 -2.00 3.42 11.31
N GLY A 96 -2.24 2.33 10.57
CA GLY A 96 -2.57 2.39 9.13
C GLY A 96 -1.35 2.35 8.20
N GLY A 97 -0.18 2.00 8.73
CA GLY A 97 1.05 1.79 7.96
C GLY A 97 1.59 3.06 7.32
N SER A 98 2.30 2.92 6.21
CA SER A 98 3.15 3.97 5.64
C SER A 98 2.38 5.10 4.93
N GLY A 99 1.07 4.95 4.74
CA GLY A 99 0.26 6.00 4.14
C GLY A 99 0.05 7.21 5.05
N VAL A 100 0.10 7.02 6.37
CA VAL A 100 0.07 8.11 7.36
C VAL A 100 1.28 9.05 7.20
N PRO A 101 2.54 8.60 7.35
CA PRO A 101 3.70 9.48 7.16
C PRO A 101 3.78 10.02 5.73
N PHE A 102 3.27 9.29 4.72
CA PHE A 102 3.17 9.79 3.35
C PHE A 102 2.29 11.06 3.25
N LEU A 103 1.09 11.05 3.84
CA LEU A 103 0.21 12.24 3.82
C LEU A 103 0.77 13.40 4.64
N VAL A 104 1.45 13.10 5.75
CA VAL A 104 2.13 14.13 6.56
C VAL A 104 3.28 14.76 5.77
N TYR A 105 4.12 13.96 5.11
CA TYR A 105 5.23 14.43 4.28
C TYR A 105 4.73 15.36 3.16
N ASN A 106 3.61 15.01 2.52
CA ASN A 106 2.97 15.84 1.49
C ASN A 106 2.25 17.09 2.03
N LYS A 107 2.34 17.36 3.34
CA LYS A 107 1.73 18.52 4.03
C LYS A 107 0.21 18.60 3.87
N LYS A 108 -0.43 17.45 3.66
CA LYS A 108 -1.87 17.39 3.37
C LYS A 108 -2.72 17.36 4.61
N GLU A 109 -2.17 16.86 5.72
CA GLU A 109 -2.94 16.79 6.94
C GLU A 109 -2.07 16.88 8.21
N LYS A 110 -2.31 17.91 9.02
CA LYS A 110 -1.57 18.14 10.27
C LYS A 110 -2.04 17.23 11.40
N GLN A 111 -3.30 16.79 11.37
CA GLN A 111 -3.85 15.95 12.45
C GLN A 111 -3.19 14.56 12.50
N LEU A 112 -2.60 14.10 11.39
CA LEU A 112 -1.88 12.82 11.31
C LEU A 112 -0.44 12.90 11.87
N ILE A 113 0.08 14.09 12.17
CA ILE A 113 1.44 14.27 12.70
C ILE A 113 1.61 13.51 14.02
N SER A 114 0.68 13.68 14.97
CA SER A 114 0.76 13.04 16.28
C SER A 114 0.72 11.52 16.16
N GLN A 115 -0.22 10.99 15.38
CA GLN A 115 -0.33 9.56 15.09
C GLN A 115 0.97 8.99 14.50
N SER A 116 1.56 9.65 13.51
CA SER A 116 2.84 9.22 12.92
C SER A 116 3.98 9.25 13.94
N ARG A 117 4.05 10.28 14.79
CA ARG A 117 5.14 10.44 15.77
C ARG A 117 5.04 9.45 16.92
N GLU A 118 3.85 9.24 17.45
CA GLU A 118 3.60 8.25 18.50
C GLU A 118 3.91 6.84 18.00
N THR A 119 3.54 6.55 16.75
CA THR A 119 3.86 5.27 16.12
C THR A 119 5.37 5.08 15.92
N ALA A 120 6.08 6.12 15.47
CA ALA A 120 7.55 6.09 15.41
C ALA A 120 8.17 5.84 16.79
N LYS A 121 7.66 6.51 17.83
CA LYS A 121 8.10 6.32 19.21
C LYS A 121 7.91 4.88 19.68
N LEU A 122 6.71 4.34 19.52
CA LEU A 122 6.39 2.96 19.90
C LEU A 122 7.24 1.95 19.12
N MET A 123 7.45 2.14 17.82
CA MET A 123 8.36 1.30 17.04
C MET A 123 9.80 1.40 17.56
N PHE A 124 10.25 2.59 17.94
CA PHE A 124 11.62 2.76 18.44
C PHE A 124 11.84 2.03 19.77
N GLU A 125 10.87 2.13 20.67
CA GLU A 125 10.92 1.64 22.06
C GLU A 125 10.56 0.14 22.17
N GLU A 126 9.61 -0.36 21.39
CA GLU A 126 8.98 -1.68 21.61
C GLU A 126 9.21 -2.69 20.48
N GLN A 127 9.50 -2.25 19.24
CA GLN A 127 9.67 -3.20 18.13
C GLN A 127 10.97 -4.00 18.31
N LYS A 128 10.89 -5.32 18.11
CA LYS A 128 12.02 -6.24 18.15
C LYS A 128 13.14 -5.80 17.19
N ARG A 129 14.40 -6.03 17.59
CA ARG A 129 15.59 -5.72 16.80
C ARG A 129 16.44 -6.95 16.52
N SER A 130 17.10 -6.95 15.36
CA SER A 130 18.21 -7.85 15.02
C SER A 130 19.46 -7.53 15.85
N SER A 131 20.51 -8.33 15.68
CA SER A 131 21.79 -8.13 16.37
C SER A 131 22.46 -6.80 16.00
N GLU A 132 22.24 -6.31 14.79
CA GLU A 132 22.72 -5.01 14.30
C GLU A 132 21.76 -3.84 14.60
N GLY A 133 20.70 -4.08 15.37
CA GLY A 133 19.75 -3.05 15.77
C GLY A 133 18.69 -2.69 14.72
N ILE A 134 18.59 -3.45 13.62
CA ILE A 134 17.56 -3.26 12.59
C ILE A 134 16.22 -3.77 13.14
N LEU A 135 15.13 -3.03 12.91
CA LEU A 135 13.81 -3.46 13.34
C LEU A 135 13.35 -4.69 12.57
N VAL A 136 12.86 -5.71 13.28
CA VAL A 136 12.42 -6.99 12.72
C VAL A 136 11.04 -7.39 13.26
N PRO A 137 10.28 -8.22 12.53
CA PRO A 137 9.03 -8.77 13.04
C PRO A 137 9.20 -9.56 14.34
N PRO A 138 8.18 -9.62 15.22
CA PRO A 138 8.30 -10.26 16.53
C PRO A 138 8.57 -11.78 16.45
N TRP A 139 8.13 -12.41 15.37
CA TRP A 139 8.30 -13.86 15.13
C TRP A 139 9.69 -14.24 14.61
N VAL A 140 10.54 -13.28 14.21
CA VAL A 140 11.89 -13.56 13.73
C VAL A 140 12.77 -14.04 14.87
N ASP A 141 13.53 -15.10 14.66
CA ASP A 141 14.55 -15.53 15.62
C ASP A 141 15.75 -14.57 15.59
N GLN A 142 16.22 -14.14 16.78
CA GLN A 142 17.38 -13.24 16.87
C GLN A 142 18.67 -13.94 16.46
N GLU A 143 18.77 -15.26 16.63
CA GLU A 143 19.96 -16.02 16.26
C GLU A 143 20.10 -16.19 14.73
N ALA A 144 18.98 -16.07 14.01
CA ALA A 144 18.95 -16.23 12.55
C ALA A 144 19.32 -14.93 11.79
N ASP A 145 19.42 -13.80 12.50
CA ASP A 145 19.75 -12.46 12.00
C ASP A 145 19.01 -12.08 10.69
N GLN A 146 17.73 -12.45 10.59
CA GLN A 146 16.94 -12.23 9.39
C GLN A 146 16.37 -10.81 9.35
N VAL A 147 16.68 -10.10 8.26
CA VAL A 147 16.12 -8.78 7.96
C VAL A 147 15.24 -8.88 6.71
N PHE A 148 14.05 -8.30 6.79
CA PHE A 148 13.07 -8.31 5.71
C PHE A 148 13.05 -6.96 5.01
N ILE A 149 12.98 -6.99 3.68
CA ILE A 149 12.93 -5.75 2.87
C ILE A 149 11.71 -4.89 3.21
N ASP A 150 10.62 -5.51 3.66
CA ASP A 150 9.38 -4.89 4.10
C ASP A 150 9.60 -3.86 5.22
N VAL A 151 10.67 -3.98 6.02
CA VAL A 151 11.08 -2.98 7.02
C VAL A 151 11.28 -1.60 6.38
N ALA A 152 11.90 -1.57 5.19
CA ALA A 152 12.16 -0.33 4.47
C ALA A 152 10.87 0.41 4.12
N PHE A 153 9.80 -0.33 3.80
CA PHE A 153 8.50 0.26 3.51
C PHE A 153 7.70 0.54 4.78
N ALA A 154 7.54 -0.45 5.66
CA ALA A 154 6.61 -0.40 6.79
C ALA A 154 7.09 0.53 7.91
N VAL A 155 8.40 0.74 8.05
CA VAL A 155 8.97 1.41 9.23
C VAL A 155 9.64 2.73 8.86
N THR A 156 10.56 2.72 7.90
CA THR A 156 11.39 3.89 7.55
C THR A 156 10.61 5.20 7.34
N PRO A 157 9.43 5.21 6.68
CA PRO A 157 8.68 6.45 6.45
C PRO A 157 8.33 7.20 7.75
N HIS A 158 8.05 6.48 8.84
CA HIS A 158 7.73 7.09 10.13
C HIS A 158 8.96 7.77 10.76
N PHE A 159 10.17 7.25 10.54
CA PHE A 159 11.42 7.80 11.08
C PHE A 159 12.02 8.92 10.22
N CYS A 160 11.68 8.97 8.93
CA CYS A 160 12.13 10.02 8.03
C CYS A 160 11.34 11.33 8.15
N MET A 161 10.35 11.39 9.06
CA MET A 161 9.60 12.61 9.31
C MET A 161 10.52 13.71 9.90
N PRO A 162 10.51 14.95 9.37
CA PRO A 162 11.43 16.01 9.81
C PRO A 162 11.39 16.30 11.31
N ASP A 163 10.22 16.16 11.93
CA ASP A 163 10.02 16.42 13.35
C ASP A 163 10.51 15.27 14.25
N TRP A 164 10.59 14.04 13.71
CA TRP A 164 11.22 12.91 14.40
C TRP A 164 12.73 13.13 14.46
N GLN A 165 13.37 13.30 13.29
CA GLN A 165 14.82 13.45 13.17
C GLN A 165 15.39 14.59 14.04
N LYS A 166 14.69 15.74 14.11
CA LYS A 166 15.14 16.88 14.93
C LYS A 166 15.16 16.60 16.44
N LYS A 167 14.33 15.67 16.93
CA LYS A 167 14.16 15.42 18.37
C LYS A 167 15.03 14.26 18.87
N THR A 168 15.33 13.27 18.02
CA THR A 168 16.10 12.07 18.39
C THR A 168 17.56 12.09 17.97
N LEU A 169 17.96 12.91 16.99
CA LEU A 169 19.38 12.99 16.54
C LEU A 169 20.16 14.17 17.17
N ASN A 170 19.50 14.99 17.99
CA ASN A 170 20.11 16.12 18.70
C ASN A 170 20.25 15.87 20.22
N THR A 171 20.13 14.61 20.64
CA THR A 171 20.47 14.10 21.97
C THR A 171 21.70 13.22 21.86
#